data_AF-A0A537DX09-F1
#
_entry.id   AF-A0A537DX09-F1
#
_cell.length_a   1.000
_cell.length_b   1.000
_cell.length_c   1.000
_cell.angle_alpha   90.00
_cell.angle_beta   90.00
_cell.angle_gamma   90.00
#
_symmetry.space_group_name_H-M   'P 1'
#
loop_
_entity.id
_entity.type
_entity.pdbx_description
1 polymer ?
#
loop_
_entity_poly.entity_id
_entity_poly.type
_entity_poly.pdbx_seq_one_letter_code
_entity_poly.pdbx_strand_id
1 'polypeptide(L)' 'MKKMVSNNPSSNQKGIDSSKLHVTFLSGSPTKAALGKLATLNSQSDQFRVRGREIYLHCPDGYGRS' A
#
# COMPACT_ATOMS: atom_id res chain seq x y z
N MET A 1 1.06 2.96 -15.41
CA MET A 1 0.25 2.66 -14.20
C MET A 1 0.06 1.15 -13.96
N LYS A 2 -0.41 0.34 -14.93
CA LYS A 2 -0.61 -1.13 -14.75
C LYS A 2 0.58 -1.89 -14.15
N LYS A 3 1.81 -1.55 -14.56
CA LYS A 3 3.05 -2.21 -14.08
C LYS A 3 3.23 -2.14 -12.55
N MET A 4 2.78 -1.08 -11.88
CA MET A 4 2.97 -0.94 -10.44
C MET A 4 1.99 -1.79 -9.63
N VAL A 5 0.73 -1.90 -10.08
CA VAL A 5 -0.24 -2.80 -9.45
C VAL A 5 0.23 -4.25 -9.59
N SER A 6 0.75 -4.63 -10.76
CA SER A 6 1.33 -5.98 -10.99
C SER A 6 2.60 -6.25 -10.17
N ASN A 7 3.37 -5.22 -9.83
CA ASN A 7 4.59 -5.33 -9.03
C ASN A 7 4.34 -5.06 -7.54
N ASN A 8 3.07 -4.93 -7.14
CA ASN A 8 2.68 -4.76 -5.74
C ASN A 8 3.10 -6.04 -4.99
N PRO A 9 3.85 -5.94 -3.88
CA PRO A 9 4.25 -7.09 -3.07
C PRO A 9 3.08 -8.00 -2.67
N SER A 10 1.87 -7.46 -2.53
CA SER A 10 0.66 -8.22 -2.21
C SER A 10 0.06 -8.94 -3.42
N SER A 11 0.38 -8.56 -4.65
CA SER A 11 -0.19 -9.15 -5.89
C SER A 11 0.18 -10.62 -6.10
N ASN A 12 1.20 -11.15 -5.41
CA ASN A 12 1.58 -12.56 -5.46
C ASN A 12 0.85 -13.45 -4.45
N GLN A 13 0.01 -12.87 -3.58
CA GLN A 13 -0.81 -13.68 -2.66
C GLN A 13 -2.08 -14.17 -3.39
N LYS A 14 -2.33 -15.48 -3.35
CA LYS A 14 -3.56 -16.08 -3.92
C LYS A 14 -4.79 -15.52 -3.20
N GLY A 15 -5.80 -15.11 -3.97
CA GLY A 15 -7.08 -14.62 -3.44
C GLY A 15 -7.15 -13.12 -3.18
N ILE A 16 -6.11 -12.35 -3.57
CA ILE A 16 -6.15 -10.89 -3.50
C ILE A 16 -7.02 -10.34 -4.63
N ASP A 17 -8.00 -9.52 -4.27
CA ASP A 17 -8.74 -8.73 -5.25
C ASP A 17 -7.90 -7.52 -5.69
N SER A 18 -7.50 -7.52 -6.96
CA SER A 18 -6.73 -6.42 -7.56
C SER A 18 -7.45 -5.07 -7.50
N SER A 19 -8.78 -5.05 -7.36
CA SER A 19 -9.57 -3.82 -7.17
C SER A 19 -9.32 -3.14 -5.81
N LYS A 20 -8.81 -3.92 -4.84
CA LYS A 20 -8.48 -3.49 -3.47
C LYS A 20 -7.02 -3.10 -3.30
N LEU A 21 -6.24 -3.17 -4.39
CA LEU A 21 -4.86 -2.71 -4.42
C LEU A 21 -4.79 -1.26 -4.86
N HIS A 22 -4.21 -0.43 -4.00
CA HIS A 22 -3.99 0.99 -4.30
C HIS A 22 -2.49 1.31 -4.29
N VAL A 23 -2.13 2.35 -5.02
CA VAL A 23 -0.77 2.90 -5.01
C VAL A 23 -0.87 4.41 -4.84
N THR A 24 -0.22 4.92 -3.80
CA THR A 24 -0.12 6.36 -3.54
C THR A 24 1.28 6.83 -3.91
N PHE A 25 1.36 7.85 -4.74
CA PHE A 25 2.61 8.49 -5.16
C PHE A 25 2.88 9.71 -4.29
N LEU A 26 4.01 9.70 -3.60
CA LEU A 26 4.47 10.82 -2.80
C LEU A 26 5.23 11.82 -3.67
N SER A 27 5.05 13.10 -3.39
CA SER A 27 5.81 14.18 -4.05
C SER A 27 7.31 14.10 -3.76
N GLY A 28 7.70 13.51 -2.63
CA GLY A 28 9.08 13.30 -2.22
C GLY A 28 9.25 12.02 -1.40
N SER A 29 10.50 11.68 -1.08
CA SER A 29 10.80 10.51 -0.25
C SER A 29 10.25 10.71 1.17
N PRO A 30 9.52 9.72 1.73
CA PRO A 30 9.01 9.82 3.08
C PRO A 30 10.17 9.80 4.10
N THR A 31 10.03 10.54 5.19
CA THR A 31 11.01 10.53 6.27
C THR A 31 10.93 9.22 7.08
N LYS A 32 12.01 8.85 7.77
CA LYS A 32 12.01 7.67 8.66
C LYS A 32 10.89 7.72 9.71
N ALA A 33 10.59 8.91 10.24
CA ALA A 33 9.50 9.09 11.19
C ALA A 33 8.12 8.82 10.55
N ALA A 34 7.89 9.29 9.33
CA ALA A 34 6.66 8.99 8.59
C ALA A 34 6.54 7.50 8.26
N LEU A 35 7.65 6.83 7.91
CA LEU A 35 7.69 5.38 7.71
C LEU A 35 7.33 4.61 8.99
N GLY A 36 7.84 5.05 10.14
CA GLY A 36 7.49 4.46 11.43
C GLY A 36 5.99 4.56 11.72
N LYS A 37 5.39 5.73 11.52
CA LYS A 37 3.93 5.92 11.68
C LYS A 37 3.14 5.07 10.68
N LEU A 38 3.60 4.96 9.44
CA LEU A 38 2.93 4.13 8.44
C LEU A 38 2.98 2.64 8.81
N ALA A 39 4.11 2.18 9.36
CA ALA A 39 4.26 0.80 9.82
C ALA A 39 3.29 0.48 10.96
N THR A 40 2.98 1.44 11.84
CA THR A 40 2.00 1.27 12.92
C THR A 40 0.55 1.24 12.43
N LEU A 41 0.27 1.68 11.20
CA LEU A 41 -1.08 1.60 10.61
C LEU A 41 -1.36 0.21 10.02
N ASN A 42 -0.33 -0.61 9.79
CA ASN A 42 -0.53 -1.99 9.36
C ASN A 42 -1.39 -2.73 10.39
N SER A 43 -2.51 -3.23 9.90
CA SER A 43 -3.50 -3.98 10.68
C SER A 43 -3.68 -5.37 10.08
N GLN A 44 -4.54 -6.20 10.67
CA GLN A 44 -4.79 -7.54 10.12
C GLN A 44 -5.40 -7.51 8.70
N SER A 45 -6.27 -6.54 8.43
CA SER A 45 -6.90 -6.34 7.12
C SER A 45 -6.08 -5.42 6.21
N ASP A 46 -5.75 -4.22 6.69
CA ASP A 46 -5.09 -3.19 5.90
C ASP A 46 -3.55 -3.29 5.98
N GLN A 47 -2.93 -3.48 4.81
CA GLN A 47 -1.48 -3.60 4.69
C GLN A 47 -0.87 -2.53 3.79
N PHE A 48 0.20 -1.91 4.27
CA PHE A 48 0.97 -0.84 3.66
C PHE A 48 2.42 -1.26 3.46
N ARG A 49 2.95 -0.99 2.27
CA ARG A 49 4.33 -1.29 1.91
C ARG A 49 4.93 -0.12 1.16
N VAL A 50 6.08 0.36 1.61
CA VAL A 50 6.74 1.51 0.97
C VAL A 50 7.91 1.03 0.12
N ARG A 51 8.01 1.53 -1.12
CA ARG A 51 9.22 1.46 -1.93
C ARG A 51 9.48 2.83 -2.54
N GLY A 52 10.64 3.42 -2.26
CA GLY A 52 11.00 4.72 -2.82
C GLY A 52 9.99 5.81 -2.43
N ARG A 53 9.22 6.27 -3.41
CA ARG A 53 8.17 7.29 -3.23
C ARG A 53 6.77 6.73 -3.42
N GLU A 54 6.67 5.42 -3.62
CA GLU A 54 5.42 4.70 -3.80
C GLU A 54 5.03 4.00 -2.51
N ILE A 55 3.78 4.22 -2.09
CA ILE A 55 3.14 3.43 -1.05
C ILE A 55 2.17 2.47 -1.74
N TYR A 56 2.36 1.19 -1.52
CA TYR A 56 1.48 0.11 -1.96
C TYR A 56 0.55 -0.24 -0.82
N LEU A 57 -0.75 -0.31 -1.11
CA LEU A 57 -1.79 -0.55 -0.12
C LEU A 57 -2.66 -1.72 -0.57
N HIS A 58 -3.07 -2.53 0.39
CA HIS A 58 -4.12 -3.53 0.24
C HIS A 58 -5.16 -3.27 1.33
N CYS A 59 -6.33 -2.78 0.92
CA CYS A 59 -7.42 -2.41 1.81
C CYS A 59 -8.68 -3.20 1.43
N PRO A 60 -8.85 -4.44 1.92
CA PRO A 60 -9.99 -5.29 1.55
C PRO A 60 -11.33 -4.64 1.92
N ASP A 61 -11.36 -3.95 3.06
CA ASP A 61 -12.54 -3.26 3.60
C ASP A 61 -12.81 -1.90 2.93
N GLY A 62 -11.92 -1.46 2.03
CA GLY A 62 -12.02 -0.23 1.25
C GLY A 62 -11.12 0.89 1.74
N TYR A 63 -10.63 1.70 0.81
CA TYR A 63 -9.68 2.79 1.09
C TYR A 63 -10.40 4.12 1.34
N GLY A 64 -10.02 4.84 2.39
CA GLY A 64 -10.55 6.17 2.70
C GLY A 64 -11.99 6.18 3.23
N ARG A 65 -12.45 5.06 3.81
CA ARG A 65 -13.71 5.00 4.54
C ARG A 65 -13.51 5.60 5.93
N SER A 66 -13.92 6.86 6.09
CA SER A 66 -14.01 7.60 7.35
C SER A 66 -15.41 8.15 7.50
#